data_AF-A0A836WKN4-F1
#
_entry.id   AF-A0A836WKN4-F1
#
_cell.length_a   1.000
_cell.length_b   1.000
_cell.length_c   1.000
_cell.angle_alpha   90.00
_cell.angle_beta   90.00
_cell.angle_gamma   90.00
#
_symmetry.space_group_name_H-M   'P 1'
#
loop_
_entity.id
_entity.type
_entity.pdbx_description
1 polymer ?
#
loop_
_entity_poly.entity_id
_entity_poly.type
_entity_poly.pdbx_seq_one_letter_code
_entity_poly.pdbx_strand_id
1 'polypeptide(L)'
;MPKELVAVAPRKPVLREYKEPPLMPGQVRIRSIFSAEKHGTTLLLYRDVSPVSRKEYDPELGLFFPKGEGRGWTADFPMSLGNMTVGVVT
;
A
#
# COMPACT_ATOMS: atom_id res chain seq x y z
N MET A 1 6.20 16.15 -12.13
CA MET A 1 5.04 15.57 -11.41
C MET A 1 5.56 14.81 -10.20
N PRO A 2 4.82 14.68 -9.10
CA PRO A 2 5.29 13.91 -7.95
C PRO A 2 5.42 12.42 -8.31
N LYS A 3 6.31 11.71 -7.61
CA LYS A 3 6.61 10.30 -7.84
C LYS A 3 6.29 9.49 -6.60
N GLU A 4 5.77 8.28 -6.81
CA GLU A 4 5.56 7.28 -5.75
C GLU A 4 6.43 6.05 -6.00
N LEU A 5 6.83 5.37 -4.92
CA LEU A 5 7.51 4.09 -4.97
C LEU A 5 6.47 2.97 -4.95
N VAL A 6 6.47 2.11 -5.97
CA VAL A 6 5.46 1.07 -6.15
C VAL A 6 6.16 -0.24 -6.50
N ALA A 7 5.75 -1.33 -5.86
CA ALA A 7 6.08 -2.66 -6.35
C ALA A 7 5.09 -3.03 -7.45
N VAL A 8 5.56 -3.20 -8.69
CA VAL A 8 4.70 -3.61 -9.82
C VAL A 8 4.60 -5.13 -9.97
N ALA A 9 5.50 -5.85 -9.30
CA ALA A 9 5.58 -7.30 -9.25
C ALA A 9 6.51 -7.70 -8.09
N PRO A 10 6.58 -9.00 -7.74
CA PRO A 10 7.43 -9.47 -6.66
C PRO A 10 8.88 -9.02 -6.86
N ARG A 11 9.45 -8.37 -5.85
CA ARG A 11 10.82 -7.82 -5.86
C ARG A 11 11.13 -6.79 -6.96
N LYS A 12 10.11 -6.12 -7.52
CA LYS A 12 10.28 -5.14 -8.61
C LYS A 12 9.72 -3.77 -8.23
N PRO A 13 10.49 -2.96 -7.48
CA PRO A 13 10.11 -1.59 -7.17
C PRO A 13 10.38 -0.67 -8.36
N VAL A 14 9.48 0.27 -8.61
CA VAL A 14 9.63 1.34 -9.60
C VAL A 14 9.22 2.67 -8.98
N LEU A 15 9.84 3.76 -9.44
CA LEU A 15 9.32 5.10 -9.23
C LEU A 15 8.42 5.44 -10.42
N ARG A 16 7.14 5.72 -10.16
CA ARG A 16 6.20 6.17 -11.19
C ARG A 16 5.64 7.54 -10.85
N GLU A 17 5.34 8.32 -11.88
CA GLU A 17 4.65 9.59 -11.71
C GLU A 17 3.18 9.36 -11.36
N TYR A 18 2.63 10.21 -10.50
CA TYR A 18 1.21 10.21 -10.18
C TYR A 18 0.64 11.62 -10.22
N LYS A 19 -0.69 11.71 -10.30
CA LYS A 19 -1.44 12.96 -10.15
C LYS A 19 -1.95 13.06 -8.73
N GLU A 20 -1.73 14.20 -8.08
CA GLU A 20 -2.26 14.42 -6.74
C GLU A 20 -3.80 14.43 -6.78
N PRO A 21 -4.48 13.60 -5.97
CA PRO A 21 -5.92 13.67 -5.86
C PRO A 21 -6.33 14.99 -5.17
N PRO A 22 -7.57 15.47 -5.41
CA PRO A 22 -8.11 16.60 -4.67
C PRO A 22 -8.16 16.28 -3.17
N LEU A 23 -7.97 17.31 -2.34
CA LEU A 23 -8.04 17.15 -0.89
C LEU A 23 -9.51 17.04 -0.46
N MET A 24 -9.87 15.96 0.23
CA MET A 24 -11.23 15.75 0.73
C MET A 24 -11.40 16.29 2.15
N PRO A 25 -12.64 16.56 2.61
CA PRO A 25 -12.89 16.93 4.01
C PRO A 25 -12.25 15.96 5.00
N GLY A 26 -11.58 16.48 6.02
CA GLY A 26 -10.89 15.68 7.04
C GLY A 26 -9.52 15.11 6.63
N GLN A 27 -9.02 15.40 5.43
CA GLN A 27 -7.68 15.01 4.98
C GLN A 27 -6.69 16.17 5.10
N VAL A 28 -5.41 15.83 5.29
CA VAL A 28 -4.27 16.76 5.13
C VAL A 28 -3.36 16.25 4.02
N ARG A 29 -2.72 17.16 3.29
CA ARG A 29 -1.67 16.80 2.34
C ARG A 29 -0.31 17.02 2.98
N ILE A 30 0.56 16.03 2.86
CA ILE A 30 1.91 16.06 3.41
C ILE A 30 2.90 15.94 2.27
N ARG A 31 3.74 16.96 2.09
CA ARG A 31 4.93 16.87 1.24
C ARG A 31 6.02 16.13 2.02
N SER A 32 6.23 14.86 1.67
CA SER A 32 7.22 14.00 2.32
C SER A 32 8.64 14.56 2.18
N ILE A 33 9.40 14.55 3.28
CA ILE A 33 10.84 14.87 3.31
C ILE A 33 11.64 13.58 3.46
N PHE A 34 11.24 12.72 4.40
CA PHE A 34 11.81 11.39 4.60
C PHE A 34 10.68 10.38 4.75
N SER A 35 10.84 9.22 4.11
CA SER A 35 9.90 8.11 4.19
C SER A 35 10.63 6.81 4.50
N ALA A 36 9.92 5.90 5.17
CA ALA A 36 10.44 4.58 5.50
C ALA A 36 9.37 3.51 5.32
N GLU A 37 9.86 2.28 5.18
CA GLU A 37 9.07 1.06 5.13
C GLU A 37 9.40 0.20 6.35
N LYS A 38 8.39 -0.08 7.19
CA LYS A 38 8.53 -1.13 8.20
C LYS A 38 8.59 -2.51 7.53
N HIS A 39 9.45 -3.40 8.03
CA HIS A 39 9.64 -4.73 7.43
C HIS A 39 8.36 -5.57 7.45
N GLY A 40 7.68 -5.69 8.59
CA GLY A 40 6.44 -6.47 8.85
C GLY A 40 5.76 -7.23 7.69
N THR A 41 4.47 -6.98 7.48
CA THR A 41 3.69 -7.64 6.42
C THR A 41 4.16 -7.22 5.03
N THR A 42 4.58 -5.96 4.87
CA THR A 42 4.98 -5.40 3.57
C THR A 42 6.13 -6.15 2.92
N LEU A 43 7.15 -6.57 3.68
CA LEU A 43 8.29 -7.31 3.12
C LEU A 43 7.89 -8.69 2.59
N LEU A 44 6.97 -9.38 3.27
CA LEU A 44 6.46 -10.67 2.82
C LEU A 44 5.60 -10.52 1.57
N LEU A 45 4.79 -9.46 1.49
CA LEU A 45 4.02 -9.11 0.31
C LEU A 45 4.92 -8.75 -0.87
N TYR A 46 5.90 -7.88 -0.66
CA TYR A 46 6.91 -7.49 -1.65
C TYR A 46 7.66 -8.69 -2.24
N ARG A 47 7.92 -9.71 -1.42
CA ARG A 47 8.58 -10.96 -1.84
C ARG A 47 7.62 -12.01 -2.42
N ASP A 48 6.32 -11.78 -2.33
CA ASP A 48 5.24 -12.69 -2.69
C ASP A 48 5.30 -14.05 -1.99
N VAL A 49 5.56 -14.01 -0.69
CA VAL A 49 5.60 -15.20 0.19
C VAL A 49 4.68 -15.06 1.39
N SER A 50 3.85 -14.02 1.41
CA SER A 50 2.95 -13.77 2.52
C SER A 50 1.77 -14.75 2.50
N PRO A 51 1.40 -15.35 3.65
CA PRO A 51 0.22 -16.21 3.72
C PRO A 51 -1.09 -15.44 3.45
N VAL A 52 -1.08 -14.10 3.54
CA VAL A 52 -2.25 -13.27 3.21
C VAL A 52 -2.36 -12.91 1.73
N SER A 53 -1.34 -13.19 0.89
CA SER A 53 -1.42 -12.92 -0.57
C SER A 53 -2.51 -13.75 -1.28
N ARG A 54 -2.92 -14.87 -0.68
CA ARG A 54 -3.99 -15.76 -1.19
C ARG A 54 -5.29 -15.62 -0.41
N LYS A 55 -5.41 -14.55 0.38
CA LYS A 55 -6.56 -14.31 1.23
C LYS A 55 -7.20 -12.97 0.92
N GLU A 56 -8.43 -12.84 1.36
CA GLU A 56 -9.20 -11.61 1.31
C GLU A 56 -9.78 -11.34 2.70
N TYR A 57 -9.55 -10.13 3.20
CA TYR A 57 -10.04 -9.69 4.50
C TYR A 57 -11.44 -9.12 4.36
N ASP A 58 -12.41 -9.72 5.04
CA ASP A 58 -13.76 -9.18 5.19
C ASP A 58 -13.80 -8.26 6.42
N PRO A 59 -13.97 -6.93 6.23
CA PRO A 59 -13.97 -5.98 7.33
C PRO A 59 -15.25 -6.00 8.17
N GLU A 60 -16.36 -6.52 7.63
CA GLU A 60 -17.63 -6.64 8.36
C GLU A 60 -17.55 -7.80 9.36
N LEU A 61 -16.98 -8.92 8.92
CA LEU A 61 -16.82 -10.12 9.76
C LEU A 61 -15.52 -10.13 10.57
N GLY A 62 -14.52 -9.35 10.17
CA GLY A 62 -13.19 -9.35 10.78
C GLY A 62 -12.38 -10.64 10.50
N LEU A 63 -12.66 -11.33 9.40
CA LEU A 63 -12.10 -12.65 9.08
C LEU A 63 -11.35 -12.63 7.74
N PHE A 64 -10.41 -13.57 7.59
CA PHE A 64 -9.73 -13.81 6.32
C PHE A 64 -10.31 -15.05 5.62
N PHE A 65 -10.76 -14.85 4.38
CA PHE A 65 -11.26 -15.90 3.50
C PHE A 65 -10.25 -16.22 2.40
N PRO A 66 -10.35 -17.37 1.71
CA PRO A 66 -9.67 -17.57 0.43
C PRO A 66 -9.94 -16.41 -0.54
N LYS A 67 -8.94 -16.05 -1.36
CA LYS A 67 -9.06 -14.95 -2.33
C LYS A 67 -10.25 -15.21 -3.28
N GLY A 68 -11.14 -14.23 -3.42
CA GLY A 68 -12.35 -14.34 -4.24
C GLY A 68 -13.61 -14.79 -3.49
N GLU A 69 -13.47 -15.17 -2.21
CA GLU A 69 -14.60 -15.50 -1.33
C GLU A 69 -14.90 -14.40 -0.30
N GLY A 70 -13.99 -13.43 -0.14
CA GLY A 70 -14.20 -12.26 0.71
C GLY A 70 -14.89 -11.10 -0.04
N ARG A 71 -15.04 -9.96 0.64
CA ARG A 71 -15.68 -8.75 0.09
C ARG A 71 -14.85 -7.49 0.28
N GLY A 72 -13.56 -7.64 0.53
CA GLY A 72 -12.78 -6.55 1.09
C GLY A 72 -11.39 -6.48 0.51
N TRP A 73 -10.39 -6.43 1.40
CA TRP A 73 -9.04 -6.14 0.99
C TRP A 73 -8.25 -7.42 0.72
N THR A 74 -7.57 -7.46 -0.41
CA THR A 74 -6.55 -8.47 -0.73
C THR A 74 -5.25 -7.77 -1.09
N ALA A 75 -4.13 -8.39 -0.77
CA ALA A 75 -2.85 -7.88 -1.20
C ALA A 75 -2.61 -8.26 -2.66
N ASP A 76 -2.34 -7.27 -3.51
CA ASP A 76 -2.03 -7.50 -4.92
C ASP A 76 -1.01 -6.51 -5.46
N PHE A 77 -0.37 -6.88 -6.56
CA PHE A 77 0.47 -5.98 -7.33
C PHE A 77 -0.37 -5.30 -8.43
N PRO A 78 -0.16 -4.01 -8.72
CA PRO A 78 0.83 -3.12 -8.11
C PRO A 78 0.42 -2.63 -6.70
N MET A 79 1.38 -2.55 -5.78
CA MET A 79 1.18 -2.02 -4.43
C MET A 79 2.14 -0.88 -4.12
N SER A 80 1.66 0.16 -3.43
CA SER A 80 2.51 1.25 -2.94
C SER A 80 3.49 0.74 -1.88
N LEU A 81 4.70 1.31 -1.88
CA LEU A 81 5.73 1.12 -0.87
C LEU A 81 6.00 2.46 -0.17
N GLY A 82 5.95 2.45 1.15
CA GLY A 82 6.05 3.56 2.08
C GLY A 82 4.91 3.47 3.10
N ASN A 83 5.20 3.37 4.40
CA ASN A 83 4.17 3.36 5.44
C ASN A 83 4.39 4.37 6.58
N MET A 84 5.56 5.02 6.59
CA MET A 84 5.87 6.10 7.52
C MET A 84 6.49 7.24 6.73
N THR A 85 6.11 8.48 7.03
CA THR A 85 6.68 9.69 6.44
C THR A 85 6.76 10.80 7.49
N VAL A 86 7.80 11.62 7.38
CA VAL A 86 7.91 12.93 8.02
C VAL A 86 7.96 13.96 6.91
N GLY A 87 7.12 14.98 7.02
CA GLY A 87 6.98 16.00 5.98
C GLY A 87 6.31 17.26 6.47
N VAL A 88 6.06 18.17 5.52
CA VAL A 88 5.41 19.46 5.77
C VAL A 88 3.95 19.37 5.30
N VAL A 89 3.02 19.88 6.11
CA VAL A 89 1.61 20.01 5.71
C VAL A 89 1.49 21.13 4.68
N THR A 90 0.78 20.86 3.58
CA THR A 90 0.60 21.78 2.44
C THR A 90 -0.85 21.90 2.02
#